data_AF-A0A521RY61-F1
#
_entry.id   AF-A0A521RY61-F1
#
_cell.length_a   1.000
_cell.length_b   1.000
_cell.length_c   1.000
_cell.angle_alpha   90.00
_cell.angle_beta   90.00
_cell.angle_gamma   90.00
#
_symmetry.space_group_name_H-M   'P 1'
#
loop_
_entity.id
_entity.type
_entity.pdbx_description
1 polymer ?
#
loop_
_entity_poly.entity_id
_entity_poly.type
_entity_poly.pdbx_seq_one_letter_code
_entity_poly.pdbx_strand_id
1 'polypeptide(L)'
;MARHPFSAVNLISDPIHGYVELTKRLGPDEAAEAGLAPEDVAEDDLLDTAWLQRLRRISQLQSARWVFPTAEHSRFTHGLGVMHEAGLWGRSLYPSLGSALGSLAPGEPVPSEGLVVETLRVAGLLHDVGHGPFAHFFDDHVLAGFRAPIDARRPAGKALSHEDLSQLIIERELGPLIGGLRRAPGAVPERDSFAAGEAIDPRWVSFLVSKPALADPSMPAWVRVLQPLLSGVFTVDNLDYVRRDAFFTGVRVGIDVERLRRYTYVSDRGLTVYEPGVPALEGFLGARL
;
A
#
# COMPACT_ATOMS: atom_id res chain seq x y z
N MET A 1 -28.30 -15.56 8.91
CA MET A 1 -27.51 -15.56 10.16
C MET A 1 -26.51 -14.42 10.03
N ALA A 2 -26.33 -13.56 11.04
CA ALA A 2 -25.35 -12.48 10.93
C ALA A 2 -23.94 -13.08 10.88
N ARG A 3 -23.15 -12.71 9.87
CA ARG A 3 -21.77 -13.14 9.65
C ARG A 3 -20.95 -12.95 10.94
N HIS A 4 -20.21 -13.97 11.37
CA HIS A 4 -19.21 -13.77 12.42
C HIS A 4 -18.08 -12.90 11.84
N PRO A 5 -17.70 -11.78 12.48
CA PRO A 5 -16.82 -10.77 11.86
C PRO A 5 -15.49 -11.34 11.36
N PHE A 6 -14.97 -12.37 12.05
CA PHE A 6 -13.68 -13.01 11.75
C PHE A 6 -13.77 -14.24 10.83
N SER A 7 -14.95 -14.60 10.34
CA SER A 7 -15.09 -15.78 9.43
C SER A 7 -14.37 -15.60 8.09
N ALA A 8 -14.20 -14.34 7.65
CA ALA A 8 -13.65 -13.99 6.34
C ALA A 8 -12.32 -13.22 6.40
N VAL A 9 -11.73 -13.08 7.60
CA VAL A 9 -10.47 -12.37 7.78
C VAL A 9 -9.55 -13.11 8.77
N ASN A 10 -8.26 -13.06 8.50
CA ASN A 10 -7.21 -13.43 9.44
C ASN A 10 -6.66 -12.19 10.14
N LEU A 11 -6.14 -12.37 11.36
CA LEU A 11 -5.54 -11.31 12.16
C LEU A 11 -4.05 -11.58 12.36
N ILE A 12 -3.21 -10.62 11.98
CA ILE A 12 -1.79 -10.61 12.31
C ILE A 12 -1.56 -9.57 13.40
N SER A 13 -1.03 -10.00 14.54
CA SER A 13 -0.59 -9.05 15.57
C SER A 13 0.66 -8.31 15.09
N ASP A 14 0.63 -6.98 15.19
CA ASP A 14 1.74 -6.10 14.87
C ASP A 14 1.96 -5.12 16.03
N PRO A 15 3.19 -4.97 16.56
CA PRO A 15 3.44 -4.14 17.73
C PRO A 15 3.26 -2.64 17.49
N ILE A 16 3.22 -2.20 16.24
CA ILE A 16 3.05 -0.79 15.85
C ILE A 16 1.57 -0.48 15.63
N HIS A 17 0.85 -1.39 14.98
CA HIS A 17 -0.53 -1.18 14.51
C HIS A 17 -1.59 -1.96 15.31
N GLY A 18 -1.17 -2.77 16.29
CA GLY A 18 -2.04 -3.65 17.06
C GLY A 18 -2.37 -4.93 16.28
N TYR A 19 -3.36 -4.86 15.40
CA TYR A 19 -3.77 -5.98 14.55
C TYR A 19 -4.00 -5.54 13.10
N VAL A 20 -3.37 -6.27 12.18
CA VAL A 20 -3.58 -6.15 10.75
C VAL A 20 -4.58 -7.22 10.32
N GLU A 21 -5.70 -6.80 9.76
CA GLU A 21 -6.68 -7.69 9.12
C GLU A 21 -6.22 -8.06 7.71
N LEU A 22 -6.38 -9.34 7.35
CA LEU A 22 -6.15 -9.87 6.01
C LEU A 22 -7.37 -10.62 5.52
N THR A 23 -7.73 -10.48 4.24
CA THR A 23 -8.77 -11.31 3.63
C THR A 23 -8.29 -12.75 3.52
N LYS A 24 -9.15 -13.68 3.98
CA LYS A 24 -8.95 -15.13 3.84
C LYS A 24 -9.72 -15.61 2.61
N ARG A 25 -9.12 -16.50 1.80
CA ARG A 25 -9.83 -17.20 0.73
C ARG A 25 -10.90 -18.11 1.34
N LEU A 26 -12.14 -17.95 0.87
CA LEU A 26 -13.27 -18.74 1.34
C LEU A 26 -13.69 -19.74 0.26
N GLY A 27 -13.89 -20.99 0.67
CA GLY A 27 -14.55 -21.97 -0.21
C GLY A 27 -16.00 -21.54 -0.53
N PRO A 28 -16.64 -22.13 -1.56
CA PRO A 28 -18.01 -21.76 -1.94
C PRO A 28 -19.03 -21.80 -0.79
N ASP A 29 -18.95 -22.82 0.06
CA ASP A 29 -19.83 -22.98 1.22
C ASP A 29 -19.54 -21.94 2.30
N GLU A 30 -18.26 -21.71 2.64
CA GLU A 30 -17.83 -20.68 3.61
C GLU A 30 -18.23 -19.26 3.13
N ALA A 31 -18.11 -18.98 1.83
CA ALA A 31 -18.50 -17.71 1.23
C ALA A 31 -20.01 -17.52 1.32
N ALA A 32 -20.81 -18.54 0.97
CA ALA A 32 -22.26 -18.51 1.08
C ALA A 32 -22.73 -18.30 2.53
N GLU A 33 -22.11 -18.98 3.50
CA GLU A 33 -22.38 -18.79 4.94
C GLU A 33 -22.01 -17.37 5.42
N ALA A 34 -20.93 -16.79 4.88
CA ALA A 34 -20.50 -15.44 5.18
C ALA A 34 -21.32 -14.35 4.44
N GLY A 35 -22.21 -14.73 3.52
CA GLY A 35 -22.95 -13.79 2.67
C GLY A 35 -22.04 -13.04 1.68
N LEU A 36 -20.95 -13.69 1.26
CA LEU A 36 -19.97 -13.16 0.32
C LEU A 36 -20.04 -13.94 -1.00
N ALA A 37 -19.62 -13.30 -2.09
CA ALA A 37 -19.37 -14.02 -3.33
C ALA A 37 -18.18 -14.99 -3.13
N PRO A 38 -18.18 -16.16 -3.79
CA PRO A 38 -17.00 -17.01 -3.82
C PRO A 38 -15.83 -16.26 -4.47
N GLU A 39 -14.64 -16.40 -3.88
CA GLU A 39 -13.42 -15.74 -4.33
C GLU A 39 -12.34 -16.79 -4.57
N ASP A 40 -11.66 -16.69 -5.71
CA ASP A 40 -10.56 -17.61 -6.05
C ASP A 40 -9.24 -17.19 -5.38
N VAL A 41 -9.13 -15.91 -4.98
CA VAL A 41 -7.91 -15.28 -4.47
C VAL A 41 -8.24 -14.35 -3.31
N ALA A 42 -7.40 -14.33 -2.28
CA ALA A 42 -7.42 -13.37 -1.19
C ALA A 42 -6.02 -12.82 -0.87
N GLU A 43 -5.91 -11.88 0.07
CA GLU A 43 -4.64 -11.28 0.49
C GLU A 43 -3.65 -12.35 0.99
N ASP A 44 -4.12 -13.39 1.68
CA ASP A 44 -3.26 -14.50 2.12
C ASP A 44 -2.53 -15.21 0.96
N ASP A 45 -3.19 -15.38 -0.20
CA ASP A 45 -2.55 -15.99 -1.37
C ASP A 45 -1.41 -15.12 -1.91
N LEU A 46 -1.50 -13.78 -1.80
CA LEU A 46 -0.39 -12.88 -2.12
C LEU A 46 0.75 -13.06 -1.11
N LEU A 47 0.42 -13.06 0.19
CA LEU A 47 1.41 -13.21 1.26
C LEU A 47 2.21 -14.51 1.13
N ASP A 48 1.58 -15.60 0.69
CA ASP A 48 2.21 -16.91 0.54
C ASP A 48 3.09 -17.06 -0.72
N THR A 49 3.14 -16.03 -1.58
CA THR A 49 4.05 -16.04 -2.73
C THR A 49 5.52 -16.01 -2.31
N ALA A 50 6.38 -16.68 -3.09
CA ALA A 50 7.83 -16.60 -2.90
C ALA A 50 8.35 -15.16 -3.00
N TRP A 51 7.70 -14.30 -3.79
CA TRP A 51 8.03 -12.89 -3.97
C TRP A 51 7.86 -12.07 -2.68
N LEU A 52 6.81 -12.31 -1.90
CA LEU A 52 6.62 -11.67 -0.61
C LEU A 52 7.38 -12.37 0.52
N GLN A 53 7.34 -13.71 0.58
CA GLN A 53 8.02 -14.48 1.63
C GLN A 53 9.54 -14.28 1.64
N ARG A 54 10.16 -13.90 0.50
CA ARG A 54 11.59 -13.55 0.47
C ARG A 54 11.94 -12.30 1.28
N LEU A 55 11.00 -11.35 1.40
CA LEU A 55 11.24 -10.10 2.14
C LEU A 55 11.47 -10.34 3.63
N ARG A 56 11.07 -11.49 4.18
CA ARG A 56 11.38 -11.90 5.56
C ARG A 56 12.88 -12.02 5.82
N ARG A 57 13.67 -12.22 4.76
CA ARG A 57 15.14 -12.38 4.80
C ARG A 57 15.88 -11.10 4.44
N ILE A 58 15.17 -10.00 4.19
CA ILE A 58 15.74 -8.70 3.86
C ILE A 58 15.50 -7.79 5.05
N SER A 59 16.56 -7.43 5.77
CA SER A 59 16.49 -6.51 6.91
C SER A 59 15.97 -5.14 6.46
N GLN A 60 15.17 -4.46 7.29
CA GLN A 60 14.76 -3.09 7.00
C GLN A 60 15.97 -2.14 7.07
N LEU A 61 16.69 -2.18 8.20
CA LEU A 61 17.74 -1.23 8.54
C LEU A 61 19.18 -1.70 8.23
N GLN A 62 19.34 -2.83 7.55
CA GLN A 62 20.62 -3.32 7.01
C GLN A 62 21.77 -3.24 8.02
N SER A 63 22.82 -2.44 7.74
CA SER A 63 23.98 -2.29 8.61
C SER A 63 23.69 -1.53 9.90
N ALA A 64 22.62 -0.73 9.96
CA ALA A 64 22.26 0.00 11.18
C ALA A 64 21.87 -0.96 12.32
N ARG A 65 21.50 -2.21 12.02
CA ARG A 65 21.30 -3.26 13.04
C ARG A 65 22.58 -3.62 13.81
N TRP A 66 23.76 -3.32 13.27
CA TRP A 66 25.03 -3.50 14.00
C TRP A 66 25.28 -2.39 15.02
N VAL A 67 24.59 -1.26 14.89
CA VAL A 67 24.60 -0.15 15.86
C VAL A 67 23.41 -0.28 16.82
N PHE A 68 22.24 -0.63 16.29
CA PHE A 68 21.01 -0.91 17.02
C PHE A 68 20.71 -2.41 16.97
N PRO A 69 21.24 -3.23 17.89
CA PRO A 69 21.16 -4.69 17.82
C PRO A 69 19.74 -5.25 17.91
N THR A 70 18.75 -4.43 18.29
CA THR A 70 17.33 -4.78 18.31
C THR A 70 16.62 -4.52 16.97
N ALA A 71 17.25 -3.81 16.02
CA ALA A 71 16.71 -3.47 14.71
C ALA A 71 16.77 -4.66 13.71
N GLU A 72 16.22 -5.80 14.11
CA GLU A 72 16.22 -7.05 13.34
C GLU A 72 14.94 -7.24 12.50
N HIS A 73 14.06 -6.23 12.44
CA HIS A 73 12.84 -6.29 11.64
C HIS A 73 13.14 -6.32 10.14
N SER A 74 12.19 -6.90 9.40
CA SER A 74 12.34 -7.20 7.97
C SER A 74 11.45 -6.30 7.11
N ARG A 75 11.77 -6.22 5.81
CA ARG A 75 10.91 -5.57 4.82
C ARG A 75 9.54 -6.21 4.71
N PHE A 76 9.40 -7.50 5.04
CA PHE A 76 8.10 -8.16 5.10
C PHE A 76 7.20 -7.55 6.18
N THR A 77 7.72 -7.40 7.40
CA THR A 77 6.95 -6.80 8.51
C THR A 77 6.63 -5.33 8.26
N HIS A 78 7.53 -4.60 7.60
CA HIS A 78 7.27 -3.24 7.15
C HIS A 78 6.15 -3.20 6.10
N GLY A 79 6.22 -4.02 5.05
CA GLY A 79 5.19 -4.10 4.01
C GLY A 79 3.79 -4.40 4.55
N LEU A 80 3.64 -5.27 5.55
CA LEU A 80 2.36 -5.49 6.24
C LEU A 80 1.84 -4.25 6.95
N GLY A 81 2.72 -3.48 7.58
CA GLY A 81 2.35 -2.22 8.22
C GLY A 81 1.95 -1.14 7.22
N VAL A 82 2.67 -1.03 6.10
CA VAL A 82 2.33 -0.10 5.01
C VAL A 82 1.00 -0.47 4.35
N MET A 83 0.74 -1.76 4.13
CA MET A 83 -0.54 -2.28 3.67
C MET A 83 -1.69 -1.89 4.61
N HIS A 84 -1.49 -2.05 5.92
CA HIS A 84 -2.47 -1.67 6.93
C HIS A 84 -2.78 -0.17 6.88
N GLU A 85 -1.73 0.67 6.91
CA GLU A 85 -1.86 2.12 6.82
C GLU A 85 -2.55 2.55 5.53
N ALA A 86 -2.14 2.01 4.38
CA ALA A 86 -2.77 2.30 3.10
C ALA A 86 -4.28 2.02 3.10
N GLY A 87 -4.72 0.94 3.76
CA GLY A 87 -6.13 0.64 3.94
C GLY A 87 -6.86 1.65 4.82
N LEU A 88 -6.27 2.06 5.96
CA LEU A 88 -6.86 3.07 6.85
C LEU A 88 -7.00 4.44 6.16
N TRP A 89 -6.00 4.82 5.37
CA TRP A 89 -5.99 6.04 4.58
C TRP A 89 -7.01 5.99 3.44
N GLY A 90 -7.07 4.89 2.70
CA GLY A 90 -8.07 4.67 1.65
C GLY A 90 -9.50 4.86 2.17
N ARG A 91 -9.84 4.22 3.29
CA ARG A 91 -11.15 4.37 3.93
C ARG A 91 -11.44 5.80 4.37
N SER A 92 -10.45 6.46 4.99
CA SER A 92 -10.61 7.83 5.49
C SER A 92 -10.87 8.82 4.36
N LEU A 93 -10.22 8.62 3.20
CA LEU A 93 -10.27 9.56 2.09
C LEU A 93 -11.43 9.30 1.14
N TYR A 94 -11.95 8.07 1.06
CA TYR A 94 -12.97 7.65 0.10
C TYR A 94 -14.20 8.58 0.04
N PRO A 95 -14.80 9.04 1.17
CA PRO A 95 -15.95 9.96 1.11
C PRO A 95 -15.65 11.27 0.37
N SER A 96 -14.48 11.86 0.63
CA SER A 96 -14.02 13.08 -0.04
C SER A 96 -13.57 12.84 -1.48
N LEU A 97 -12.98 11.68 -1.77
CA LEU A 97 -12.60 11.26 -3.11
C LEU A 97 -13.82 11.17 -4.02
N GLY A 98 -14.88 10.47 -3.59
CA GLY A 98 -16.11 10.34 -4.38
C GLY A 98 -16.75 11.69 -4.68
N SER A 99 -16.69 12.63 -3.73
CA SER A 99 -17.18 14.01 -3.92
C SER A 99 -16.32 14.81 -4.89
N ALA A 100 -14.99 14.68 -4.81
CA ALA A 100 -14.04 15.43 -5.63
C ALA A 100 -13.90 14.90 -7.06
N LEU A 101 -14.13 13.60 -7.30
CA LEU A 101 -14.03 13.02 -8.65
C LEU A 101 -14.99 13.67 -9.65
N GLY A 102 -16.17 14.10 -9.21
CA GLY A 102 -17.12 14.79 -10.08
C GLY A 102 -16.59 16.09 -10.69
N SER A 103 -15.67 16.78 -9.99
CA SER A 103 -15.01 17.99 -10.51
C SER A 103 -13.66 17.69 -11.17
N LEU A 104 -12.88 16.76 -10.63
CA LEU A 104 -11.54 16.41 -11.11
C LEU A 104 -11.54 15.63 -12.43
N ALA A 105 -12.56 14.78 -12.64
CA ALA A 105 -12.71 13.96 -13.83
C ALA A 105 -14.20 13.75 -14.16
N PRO A 106 -14.86 14.79 -14.71
CA PRO A 106 -16.28 14.70 -15.04
C PRO A 106 -16.56 13.55 -16.02
N GLY A 107 -17.46 12.65 -15.62
CA GLY A 107 -17.86 11.50 -16.44
C GLY A 107 -17.06 10.21 -16.21
N GLU A 108 -15.98 10.23 -15.41
CA GLU A 108 -15.39 8.99 -14.92
C GLU A 108 -16.28 8.38 -13.81
N PRO A 109 -16.54 7.07 -13.82
CA PRO A 109 -17.30 6.41 -12.77
C PRO A 109 -16.54 6.44 -11.45
N VAL A 110 -17.25 6.63 -10.34
CA VAL A 110 -16.68 6.51 -9.00
C VAL A 110 -16.51 5.01 -8.70
N PRO A 111 -15.29 4.52 -8.43
CA PRO A 111 -15.05 3.12 -8.07
C PRO A 111 -15.67 2.79 -6.71
N SER A 112 -15.92 1.51 -6.41
CA SER A 112 -16.36 1.12 -5.06
C SER A 112 -15.29 1.40 -3.99
N GLU A 113 -15.73 1.57 -2.73
CA GLU A 113 -14.80 1.75 -1.60
C GLU A 113 -13.87 0.54 -1.46
N GLY A 114 -14.42 -0.67 -1.57
CA GLY A 114 -13.67 -1.91 -1.56
C GLY A 114 -12.53 -1.91 -2.58
N LEU A 115 -12.79 -1.51 -3.83
CA LEU A 115 -11.77 -1.47 -4.88
C LEU A 115 -10.65 -0.48 -4.55
N VAL A 116 -11.01 0.73 -4.11
CA VAL A 116 -10.03 1.78 -3.76
C VAL A 116 -9.16 1.34 -2.58
N VAL A 117 -9.79 0.85 -1.51
CA VAL A 117 -9.10 0.42 -0.29
C VAL A 117 -8.17 -0.75 -0.61
N GLU A 118 -8.65 -1.77 -1.31
CA GLU A 118 -7.85 -2.96 -1.62
C GLU A 118 -6.69 -2.63 -2.57
N THR A 119 -6.91 -1.78 -3.59
CA THR A 119 -5.83 -1.34 -4.47
C THR A 119 -4.71 -0.63 -3.69
N LEU A 120 -5.08 0.25 -2.75
CA LEU A 120 -4.11 0.94 -1.90
C LEU A 120 -3.39 -0.03 -0.96
N ARG A 121 -4.10 -0.99 -0.36
CA ARG A 121 -3.50 -2.03 0.50
C ARG A 121 -2.48 -2.85 -0.26
N VAL A 122 -2.83 -3.33 -1.46
CA VAL A 122 -1.93 -4.09 -2.34
C VAL A 122 -0.73 -3.24 -2.76
N ALA A 123 -0.93 -1.96 -3.10
CA ALA A 123 0.18 -1.04 -3.39
C ALA A 123 1.10 -0.87 -2.17
N GLY A 124 0.55 -0.69 -0.97
CA GLY A 124 1.30 -0.62 0.26
C GLY A 124 2.08 -1.90 0.58
N LEU A 125 1.47 -3.08 0.38
CA LEU A 125 2.12 -4.37 0.58
C LEU A 125 3.31 -4.58 -0.38
N LEU A 126 3.14 -4.16 -1.64
CA LEU A 126 4.05 -4.48 -2.73
C LEU A 126 5.05 -3.37 -3.07
N HIS A 127 4.99 -2.19 -2.43
CA HIS A 127 5.84 -1.05 -2.80
C HIS A 127 7.34 -1.39 -2.82
N ASP A 128 7.77 -2.23 -1.88
CA ASP A 128 9.16 -2.63 -1.69
C ASP A 128 9.45 -4.08 -2.12
N VAL A 129 8.54 -4.73 -2.86
CA VAL A 129 8.70 -6.13 -3.25
C VAL A 129 9.94 -6.37 -4.12
N GLY A 130 10.42 -5.35 -4.83
CA GLY A 130 11.61 -5.38 -5.68
C GLY A 130 12.96 -5.30 -4.95
N HIS A 131 12.99 -4.99 -3.65
CA HIS A 131 14.25 -4.86 -2.93
C HIS A 131 15.07 -6.17 -2.90
N GLY A 132 16.38 -6.03 -3.08
CA GLY A 132 17.36 -7.10 -2.93
C GLY A 132 18.09 -7.11 -1.58
N PRO A 133 19.04 -8.03 -1.38
CA PRO A 133 19.88 -8.07 -0.19
C PRO A 133 20.66 -6.76 -0.01
N PHE A 134 20.73 -6.21 1.19
CA PHE A 134 21.33 -4.88 1.44
C PHE A 134 20.58 -3.68 0.83
N ALA A 135 19.33 -3.87 0.37
CA ALA A 135 18.42 -2.81 -0.09
C ALA A 135 19.07 -1.86 -1.10
N HIS A 136 19.18 -0.55 -0.81
CA HIS A 136 19.76 0.43 -1.73
C HIS A 136 21.21 0.12 -2.11
N PHE A 137 21.97 -0.59 -1.28
CA PHE A 137 23.30 -1.05 -1.67
C PHE A 137 23.23 -2.01 -2.87
N PHE A 138 22.19 -2.85 -2.94
CA PHE A 138 21.95 -3.72 -4.09
C PHE A 138 21.66 -2.93 -5.35
N ASP A 139 20.87 -1.86 -5.22
CA ASP A 139 20.55 -0.98 -6.34
C ASP A 139 21.82 -0.36 -6.92
N ASP A 140 22.63 0.25 -6.05
CA ASP A 140 23.81 1.02 -6.45
C ASP A 140 24.96 0.14 -6.98
N HIS A 141 25.10 -1.09 -6.48
CA HIS A 141 26.25 -1.93 -6.78
C HIS A 141 25.95 -3.16 -7.63
N VAL A 142 24.68 -3.55 -7.77
CA VAL A 142 24.26 -4.71 -8.57
C VAL A 142 23.28 -4.29 -9.65
N LEU A 143 22.14 -3.70 -9.30
CA LEU A 143 21.11 -3.35 -10.29
C LEU A 143 21.56 -2.25 -11.25
N ALA A 144 22.43 -1.34 -10.80
CA ALA A 144 23.02 -0.29 -11.62
C ALA A 144 23.76 -0.83 -12.87
N GLY A 145 24.19 -2.09 -12.85
CA GLY A 145 24.79 -2.79 -14.00
C GLY A 145 23.80 -3.20 -15.09
N PHE A 146 22.48 -3.13 -14.82
CA PHE A 146 21.42 -3.53 -15.72
C PHE A 146 20.60 -2.32 -16.19
N ARG A 147 20.02 -2.41 -17.39
CA ARG A 147 19.12 -1.37 -17.91
C ARG A 147 17.70 -1.60 -17.40
N ALA A 148 17.06 -0.52 -16.93
CA ALA A 148 15.64 -0.55 -16.66
C ALA A 148 14.84 -0.79 -17.95
N PRO A 149 13.65 -1.40 -17.87
CA PRO A 149 12.72 -1.47 -19.01
C PRO A 149 12.46 -0.08 -19.60
N ILE A 150 12.23 -0.04 -20.92
CA ILE A 150 11.88 1.22 -21.59
C ILE A 150 10.52 1.69 -21.10
N ASP A 151 10.49 2.88 -20.52
CA ASP A 151 9.28 3.58 -20.09
C ASP A 151 9.38 5.04 -20.56
N ALA A 152 8.45 5.48 -21.40
CA ALA A 152 8.41 6.84 -21.95
C ALA A 152 8.22 7.93 -20.87
N ARG A 153 7.74 7.54 -19.68
CA ARG A 153 7.53 8.43 -18.53
C ARG A 153 8.82 8.63 -17.73
N ARG A 154 9.89 7.87 -18.01
CA ARG A 154 11.16 7.88 -17.28
C ARG A 154 12.33 8.32 -18.19
N PRO A 155 13.45 8.80 -17.62
CA PRO A 155 14.63 9.15 -18.42
C PRO A 155 15.16 7.98 -19.24
N ALA A 156 15.55 8.24 -20.49
CA ALA A 156 16.13 7.23 -21.35
C ALA A 156 17.46 6.71 -20.79
N GLY A 157 17.68 5.39 -20.87
CA GLY A 157 18.92 4.76 -20.41
C GLY A 157 19.06 4.63 -18.89
N LYS A 158 17.98 4.87 -18.11
CA LYS A 158 17.94 4.65 -16.66
C LYS A 158 18.49 3.25 -16.31
N ALA A 159 19.32 3.19 -15.27
CA ALA A 159 19.72 1.93 -14.68
C ALA A 159 18.56 1.31 -13.89
N LEU A 160 18.55 -0.01 -13.78
CA LEU A 160 17.52 -0.74 -13.04
C LEU A 160 17.60 -0.38 -11.55
N SER A 161 16.46 -0.11 -10.92
CA SER A 161 16.33 0.07 -9.47
C SER A 161 15.33 -0.92 -8.85
N HIS A 162 15.27 -1.00 -7.52
CA HIS A 162 14.29 -1.84 -6.84
C HIS A 162 12.86 -1.43 -7.19
N GLU A 163 12.57 -0.15 -7.45
CA GLU A 163 11.23 0.29 -7.85
C GLU A 163 10.85 -0.26 -9.22
N ASP A 164 11.78 -0.31 -10.18
CA ASP A 164 11.52 -0.92 -11.49
C ASP A 164 11.27 -2.43 -11.34
N LEU A 165 12.03 -3.10 -10.47
CA LEU A 165 11.80 -4.51 -10.14
C LEU A 165 10.45 -4.72 -9.45
N SER A 166 10.04 -3.84 -8.53
CA SER A 166 8.70 -3.89 -7.92
C SER A 166 7.63 -3.87 -9.00
N GLN A 167 7.71 -2.94 -9.96
CA GLN A 167 6.75 -2.83 -11.06
C GLN A 167 6.70 -4.09 -11.92
N LEU A 168 7.88 -4.64 -12.26
CA LEU A 168 7.97 -5.88 -13.03
C LEU A 168 7.35 -7.07 -12.29
N ILE A 169 7.61 -7.22 -10.99
CA ILE A 169 7.04 -8.28 -10.16
C ILE A 169 5.52 -8.12 -10.04
N ILE A 170 5.05 -6.90 -9.78
CA ILE A 170 3.62 -6.56 -9.66
C ILE A 170 2.88 -6.94 -10.94
N GLU A 171 3.36 -6.50 -12.10
CA GLU A 171 2.64 -6.70 -13.35
C GLU A 171 2.78 -8.11 -13.93
N ARG A 172 3.97 -8.72 -13.85
CA ARG A 172 4.26 -9.99 -14.55
C ARG A 172 4.02 -11.22 -13.69
N GLU A 173 4.32 -11.13 -12.40
CA GLU A 173 4.35 -12.30 -11.52
C GLU A 173 3.11 -12.34 -10.62
N LEU A 174 2.72 -11.18 -10.08
CA LEU A 174 1.60 -11.06 -9.14
C LEU A 174 0.30 -10.61 -9.80
N GLY A 175 0.35 -10.18 -11.07
CA GLY A 175 -0.79 -9.64 -11.81
C GLY A 175 -2.06 -10.52 -11.77
N PRO A 176 -1.96 -11.86 -11.99
CA PRO A 176 -3.13 -12.74 -11.89
C PRO A 176 -3.78 -12.77 -10.50
N LEU A 177 -2.98 -12.72 -9.42
CA LEU A 177 -3.50 -12.69 -8.05
C LEU A 177 -4.13 -11.34 -7.75
N ILE A 178 -3.46 -10.24 -8.10
CA ILE A 178 -3.95 -8.87 -7.90
C ILE A 178 -5.30 -8.67 -8.62
N GLY A 179 -5.40 -9.09 -9.87
CA GLY A 179 -6.65 -9.02 -10.64
C GLY A 179 -7.74 -9.99 -10.17
N GLY A 180 -7.41 -10.94 -9.30
CA GLY A 180 -8.33 -11.92 -8.73
C GLY A 180 -9.03 -11.48 -7.44
N LEU A 181 -8.52 -10.45 -6.75
CA LEU A 181 -9.08 -9.93 -5.50
C LEU A 181 -10.48 -9.31 -5.72
N ARG A 182 -11.40 -9.49 -4.77
CA ARG A 182 -12.79 -9.00 -4.90
C ARG A 182 -13.32 -8.22 -3.71
N ARG A 183 -12.52 -8.04 -2.65
CA ARG A 183 -12.90 -7.24 -1.49
C ARG A 183 -11.69 -6.75 -0.70
N ALA A 184 -11.90 -5.67 0.04
CA ALA A 184 -11.08 -5.28 1.17
C ALA A 184 -11.48 -6.08 2.43
N PRO A 185 -10.61 -6.18 3.46
CA PRO A 185 -11.03 -6.70 4.76
C PRO A 185 -12.14 -5.85 5.38
N GLY A 186 -12.87 -6.37 6.36
CA GLY A 186 -13.91 -5.63 7.07
C GLY A 186 -15.23 -6.37 7.20
N ALA A 187 -16.16 -5.75 7.94
CA ALA A 187 -17.40 -6.37 8.40
C ALA A 187 -18.66 -5.86 7.67
N VAL A 188 -18.54 -4.94 6.71
CA VAL A 188 -19.67 -4.33 5.99
C VAL A 188 -19.56 -4.71 4.50
N PRO A 189 -20.18 -5.81 4.06
CA PRO A 189 -20.02 -6.32 2.70
C PRO A 189 -20.32 -5.29 1.60
N GLU A 190 -21.32 -4.43 1.79
CA GLU A 190 -21.71 -3.41 0.81
C GLU A 190 -20.61 -2.35 0.61
N ARG A 191 -19.80 -2.12 1.63
CA ARG A 191 -18.68 -1.18 1.61
C ARG A 191 -17.39 -1.86 1.17
N ASP A 192 -17.15 -3.06 1.69
CA ASP A 192 -15.85 -3.72 1.58
C ASP A 192 -15.71 -4.53 0.27
N SER A 193 -16.82 -4.92 -0.37
CA SER A 193 -16.81 -5.66 -1.64
C SER A 193 -16.60 -4.75 -2.85
N PHE A 194 -16.07 -5.33 -3.92
CA PHE A 194 -15.98 -4.66 -5.21
C PHE A 194 -17.37 -4.61 -5.86
N ALA A 195 -17.65 -3.57 -6.63
CA ALA A 195 -18.86 -3.54 -7.45
C ALA A 195 -18.77 -4.56 -8.60
N ALA A 196 -19.92 -4.93 -9.17
CA ALA A 196 -19.96 -5.90 -10.25
C ALA A 196 -19.12 -5.46 -11.46
N GLY A 197 -18.17 -6.31 -11.88
CA GLY A 197 -17.27 -6.05 -13.01
C GLY A 197 -16.00 -5.27 -12.65
N GLU A 198 -15.85 -4.82 -11.40
CA GLU A 198 -14.61 -4.21 -10.94
C GLU A 198 -13.53 -5.27 -10.67
N ALA A 199 -12.29 -4.90 -11.00
CA ALA A 199 -11.09 -5.65 -10.67
C ALA A 199 -9.92 -4.67 -10.61
N ILE A 200 -8.88 -5.03 -9.86
CA ILE A 200 -7.66 -4.24 -9.79
C ILE A 200 -6.85 -4.50 -11.07
N ASP A 201 -6.53 -3.44 -11.83
CA ASP A 201 -5.50 -3.52 -12.86
C ASP A 201 -4.11 -3.44 -12.19
N PRO A 202 -3.22 -4.44 -12.36
CA PRO A 202 -1.87 -4.40 -11.78
C PRO A 202 -1.06 -3.16 -12.16
N ARG A 203 -1.36 -2.51 -13.29
CA ARG A 203 -0.72 -1.26 -13.71
C ARG A 203 -1.08 -0.08 -12.81
N TRP A 204 -2.23 -0.11 -12.14
CA TRP A 204 -2.58 0.90 -11.14
C TRP A 204 -1.68 0.78 -9.93
N VAL A 205 -1.45 -0.47 -9.47
CA VAL A 205 -0.55 -0.77 -8.35
C VAL A 205 0.87 -0.36 -8.69
N SER A 206 1.39 -0.73 -9.88
CA SER A 206 2.73 -0.36 -10.32
C SER A 206 2.92 1.16 -10.45
N PHE A 207 1.89 1.86 -10.94
CA PHE A 207 1.85 3.32 -11.01
C PHE A 207 1.88 3.98 -9.63
N LEU A 208 1.08 3.48 -8.67
CA LEU A 208 1.02 4.00 -7.30
C LEU A 208 2.35 3.88 -6.57
N VAL A 209 3.07 2.75 -6.73
CA VAL A 209 4.35 2.51 -6.05
C VAL A 209 5.55 3.15 -6.74
N SER A 210 5.33 3.87 -7.85
CA SER A 210 6.41 4.48 -8.61
C SER A 210 7.09 5.62 -7.84
N LYS A 211 8.41 5.52 -7.69
CA LYS A 211 9.27 6.62 -7.22
C LYS A 211 10.30 6.98 -8.32
N PRO A 212 10.45 8.27 -8.69
CA PRO A 212 9.55 9.38 -8.37
C PRO A 212 8.13 9.15 -8.96
N ALA A 213 7.17 9.95 -8.49
CA ALA A 213 5.80 9.92 -8.99
C ALA A 213 5.75 10.06 -10.52
N LEU A 214 4.88 9.30 -11.18
CA LEU A 214 4.72 9.32 -12.63
C LEU A 214 3.51 10.17 -13.03
N ALA A 215 3.63 10.90 -14.13
CA ALA A 215 2.49 11.52 -14.79
C ALA A 215 2.02 10.61 -15.94
N ASP A 216 0.79 10.09 -15.84
CA ASP A 216 0.21 9.24 -16.88
C ASP A 216 -1.30 9.50 -16.98
N PRO A 217 -1.77 10.27 -17.98
CA PRO A 217 -3.18 10.62 -18.13
C PRO A 217 -4.06 9.42 -18.49
N SER A 218 -3.49 8.26 -18.84
CA SER A 218 -4.26 7.04 -19.11
C SER A 218 -4.71 6.33 -17.84
N MET A 219 -4.12 6.66 -16.68
CA MET A 219 -4.52 6.11 -15.39
C MET A 219 -5.86 6.71 -14.93
N PRO A 220 -6.75 5.92 -14.31
CA PRO A 220 -8.00 6.43 -13.74
C PRO A 220 -7.73 7.62 -12.81
N ALA A 221 -8.61 8.63 -12.84
CA ALA A 221 -8.40 9.85 -12.06
C ALA A 221 -8.21 9.57 -10.57
N TRP A 222 -8.97 8.63 -10.01
CA TRP A 222 -8.87 8.26 -8.60
C TRP A 222 -7.49 7.67 -8.23
N VAL A 223 -6.87 6.90 -9.13
CA VAL A 223 -5.51 6.36 -8.95
C VAL A 223 -4.48 7.50 -8.95
N ARG A 224 -4.61 8.43 -9.91
CA ARG A 224 -3.71 9.60 -10.01
C ARG A 224 -3.80 10.51 -8.79
N VAL A 225 -5.02 10.76 -8.31
CA VAL A 225 -5.30 11.62 -7.14
C VAL A 225 -4.72 11.03 -5.85
N LEU A 226 -4.67 9.70 -5.73
CA LEU A 226 -4.18 9.00 -4.55
C LEU A 226 -2.70 8.63 -4.60
N GLN A 227 -2.03 8.72 -5.76
CA GLN A 227 -0.59 8.44 -5.88
C GLN A 227 0.29 9.18 -4.83
N PRO A 228 0.01 10.43 -4.44
CA PRO A 228 0.78 11.11 -3.39
C PRO A 228 0.82 10.37 -2.04
N LEU A 229 -0.13 9.46 -1.74
CA LEU A 229 -0.07 8.64 -0.54
C LEU A 229 1.12 7.66 -0.53
N LEU A 230 1.69 7.33 -1.68
CA LEU A 230 2.80 6.37 -1.82
C LEU A 230 4.10 7.06 -2.33
N SER A 231 3.99 8.21 -2.98
CA SER A 231 5.13 8.92 -3.58
C SER A 231 5.18 10.43 -3.29
N GLY A 232 4.40 10.91 -2.32
CA GLY A 232 4.29 12.33 -1.96
C GLY A 232 5.16 12.78 -0.77
N VAL A 233 4.75 13.89 -0.14
CA VAL A 233 5.48 14.55 0.95
C VAL A 233 5.47 13.72 2.24
N PHE A 234 4.29 13.21 2.60
CA PHE A 234 4.12 12.14 3.57
C PHE A 234 3.49 10.96 2.83
N THR A 235 3.98 9.76 3.10
CA THR A 235 3.47 8.54 2.46
C THR A 235 3.16 7.50 3.53
N VAL A 236 2.28 6.55 3.21
CA VAL A 236 1.96 5.43 4.11
C VAL A 236 3.19 4.54 4.38
N ASP A 237 4.17 4.54 3.47
CA ASP A 237 5.51 3.96 3.67
C ASP A 237 6.25 4.67 4.81
N ASN A 238 6.41 6.00 4.71
CA ASN A 238 7.07 6.78 5.77
C ASN A 238 6.31 6.74 7.10
N LEU A 239 4.98 6.69 7.07
CA LEU A 239 4.16 6.62 8.27
C LEU A 239 4.38 5.29 9.01
N ASP A 240 4.65 4.17 8.31
CA ASP A 240 5.04 2.92 8.96
C ASP A 240 6.49 2.97 9.44
N TYR A 241 7.46 3.18 8.54
CA TYR A 241 8.87 2.94 8.90
C TYR A 241 9.33 3.89 10.01
N VAL A 242 8.87 5.14 10.07
CA VAL A 242 9.28 6.08 11.13
C VAL A 242 8.89 5.54 12.51
N ARG A 243 7.67 4.98 12.66
CA ARG A 243 7.23 4.37 13.93
C ARG A 243 7.91 3.03 14.18
N ARG A 244 8.04 2.20 13.15
CA ARG A 244 8.61 0.85 13.25
C ARG A 244 10.09 0.91 13.58
N ASP A 245 10.85 1.73 12.87
CA ASP A 245 12.28 1.92 13.11
C ASP A 245 12.50 2.52 14.50
N ALA A 246 11.70 3.51 14.92
CA ALA A 246 11.74 4.06 16.28
C ALA A 246 11.51 2.97 17.34
N PHE A 247 10.49 2.14 17.16
CA PHE A 247 10.18 1.03 18.08
C PHE A 247 11.34 0.04 18.21
N PHE A 248 11.88 -0.44 17.08
CA PHE A 248 12.93 -1.45 17.09
C PHE A 248 14.32 -0.91 17.44
N THR A 249 14.59 0.39 17.24
CA THR A 249 15.86 1.02 17.64
C THR A 249 15.83 1.56 19.08
N GLY A 250 14.64 1.72 19.66
CA GLY A 250 14.45 2.39 20.95
C GLY A 250 14.53 3.92 20.87
N VAL A 251 14.66 4.49 19.68
CA VAL A 251 14.60 5.94 19.46
C VAL A 251 13.18 6.41 19.71
N ARG A 252 13.03 7.47 20.51
CA ARG A 252 11.71 8.03 20.82
C ARG A 252 11.33 9.07 19.78
N VAL A 253 10.35 8.71 18.96
CA VAL A 253 9.73 9.60 17.98
C VAL A 253 8.25 9.73 18.28
N GLY A 254 7.74 10.97 18.32
CA GLY A 254 6.32 11.25 18.50
C GLY A 254 5.71 11.75 17.19
N ILE A 255 4.93 10.90 16.51
CA ILE A 255 4.11 11.31 15.37
C ILE A 255 2.64 11.01 15.63
N ASP A 256 1.76 11.94 15.26
CA ASP A 256 0.31 11.80 15.39
C ASP A 256 -0.31 11.49 14.03
N VAL A 257 -0.13 10.24 13.60
CA VAL A 257 -0.63 9.74 12.30
C VAL A 257 -2.16 9.82 12.23
N GLU A 258 -2.83 9.56 13.35
CA GLU A 258 -4.29 9.62 13.43
C GLU A 258 -4.81 11.03 13.17
N ARG A 259 -4.22 12.03 13.82
CA ARG A 259 -4.57 13.43 13.60
C ARG A 259 -4.29 13.85 12.16
N LEU A 260 -3.13 13.47 11.60
CA LEU A 260 -2.80 13.79 10.22
C LEU A 260 -3.83 13.19 9.25
N ARG A 261 -4.20 11.91 9.44
CA ARG A 261 -5.21 11.22 8.63
C ARG A 261 -6.58 11.88 8.72
N ARG A 262 -7.04 12.24 9.92
CA ARG A 262 -8.35 12.90 10.13
C ARG A 262 -8.45 14.29 9.51
N TYR A 263 -7.34 15.01 9.44
CA TYR A 263 -7.29 16.35 8.84
C TYR A 263 -6.93 16.32 7.35
N THR A 264 -6.72 15.14 6.76
CA THR A 264 -6.45 15.01 5.32
C THR A 264 -7.71 14.57 4.58
N TYR A 265 -7.97 15.18 3.44
CA TYR A 265 -9.09 14.88 2.55
C TYR A 265 -8.71 15.12 1.09
N VAL A 266 -9.53 14.67 0.16
CA VAL A 266 -9.38 14.96 -1.27
C VAL A 266 -10.24 16.18 -1.62
N SER A 267 -9.60 17.22 -2.17
CA SER A 267 -10.26 18.41 -2.71
C SER A 267 -10.20 18.45 -4.23
N ASP A 268 -10.73 19.50 -4.84
CA ASP A 268 -10.57 19.83 -6.27
C ASP A 268 -9.09 20.08 -6.67
N ARG A 269 -8.18 20.17 -5.71
CA ARG A 269 -6.73 20.27 -5.92
C ARG A 269 -5.98 18.98 -5.59
N GLY A 270 -6.70 17.89 -5.31
CA GLY A 270 -6.13 16.60 -4.92
C GLY A 270 -5.97 16.45 -3.40
N LEU A 271 -4.99 15.66 -2.97
CA LEU A 271 -4.74 15.37 -1.55
C LEU A 271 -4.41 16.65 -0.77
N THR A 272 -5.25 16.99 0.21
CA THR A 272 -5.26 18.28 0.90
C THR A 272 -5.28 18.08 2.41
N VAL A 273 -4.47 18.86 3.12
CA VAL A 273 -4.47 18.90 4.60
C VAL A 273 -5.21 20.16 5.05
N TYR A 274 -6.20 20.00 5.91
CA TYR A 274 -6.89 21.12 6.57
C TYR A 274 -5.93 21.82 7.53
N GLU A 275 -5.97 23.15 7.60
CA GLU A 275 -5.00 23.99 8.34
C GLU A 275 -4.72 23.52 9.79
N PRO A 276 -5.70 23.14 10.63
CA PRO A 276 -5.47 22.57 11.97
C PRO A 276 -4.67 21.25 12.02
N GLY A 277 -4.51 20.57 10.89
CA GLY A 277 -3.67 19.40 10.69
C GLY A 277 -2.20 19.73 10.36
N VAL A 278 -1.87 20.98 10.01
CA VAL A 278 -0.51 21.40 9.65
C VAL A 278 0.50 21.09 10.77
N PRO A 279 0.23 21.33 12.08
CA PRO A 279 1.16 20.96 13.13
C PRO A 279 1.47 19.44 13.20
N ALA A 280 0.51 18.59 12.84
CA ALA A 280 0.73 17.14 12.77
C ALA A 280 1.64 16.77 11.59
N LEU A 281 1.46 17.46 10.45
CA LEU A 281 2.33 17.32 9.29
C LEU A 281 3.76 17.79 9.59
N GLU A 282 3.91 18.97 10.20
CA GLU A 282 5.22 19.52 10.60
C GLU A 282 5.92 18.61 11.61
N GLY A 283 5.19 18.10 12.60
CA GLY A 283 5.72 17.13 13.57
C GLY A 283 6.21 15.84 12.89
N PHE A 284 5.45 15.33 11.92
CA PHE A 284 5.86 14.18 11.12
C PHE A 284 7.12 14.48 10.27
N LEU A 285 7.17 15.63 9.59
CA LEU A 285 8.33 16.01 8.79
C LEU A 285 9.58 16.20 9.64
N GLY A 286 9.45 16.79 10.83
CA GLY A 286 10.55 16.94 11.78
C GLY A 286 11.04 15.60 12.34
N ALA A 287 10.15 14.63 12.54
CA ALA A 287 10.49 13.28 12.98
C ALA A 287 11.21 12.44 11.91
N ARG A 288 10.99 12.76 10.63
CA ARG A 288 11.55 12.05 9.49
C ARG A 288 12.98 12.50 9.15
N LEU A 289 13.31 13.77 9.41
CA LEU A 289 14.62 14.38 9.15
C LEU A 289 15.68 13.91 10.16
#